data_AF-A0A962XUL6-F1
#
_entry.id   AF-A0A962XUL6-F1
#
_cell.length_a   1.000
_cell.length_b   1.000
_cell.length_c   1.000
_cell.angle_alpha   90.00
_cell.angle_beta   90.00
_cell.angle_gamma   90.00
#
_symmetry.space_group_name_H-M   'P 1'
#
loop_
_entity.id
_entity.type
_entity.pdbx_description
1 polymer ?
#
loop_
_entity_poly.entity_id
_entity_poly.type
_entity_poly.pdbx_seq_one_letter_code
_entity_poly.pdbx_strand_id
1 'polypeptide(L)'
;MRRMDQELEQEGKSVGQRVWRIMRGARLVVPLVALGFALLLALLVGIVLGAGHGDPGALRRVLVLSLVASMAAFLVALARLRAHLIVPLAHLEDSVSKVCAGEPGATLSLRDTGVLDHMVSDLDSLNEELSELYEDMDARVSRHTTRLAQKTASLKILYDVAASINQAQDLEQLLLRFLRVLKEMVNGIAATVRLEQPDGTLRVIGSIGVNNEVLREREMLPLSLCLCGKALSPGDVACDNPAMYCVKQLKRVMFAEAEIEMVSVPLDYHDELLGMYTVYVHKPGISGREDIMELLQTVGSHLGMAVAKQRSDLEARRLSIVEERTTLAHELHDSLAQTLASLRFQVRLLEDLLQQECGSETAGKDVQRLRAGLDEAHTELRELLNSFRAPVDERGLVQALEKLVERFGRETGIHVLFQNECREANLSSNEEMQILRVAQECLANIRKHARAHTVRVMLSCRVNGVYCLLVEDDGVGFEDAAKQGRPGEHIGLSIMEERARRLGGNLRIESEVGEGTRVELTYQPQPRNRGAERRWIT
;
A
#
# COMPACT_ATOMS: atom_id res chain seq x y z
N MET A 1 -46.63 -7.92 -57.14
CA MET A 1 -47.98 -8.47 -57.42
C MET A 1 -47.93 -9.94 -57.81
N ARG A 2 -47.38 -10.37 -58.96
CA ARG A 2 -47.40 -11.80 -59.37
C ARG A 2 -46.77 -12.83 -58.41
N ARG A 3 -45.78 -12.46 -57.58
CA ARG A 3 -45.24 -13.37 -56.53
C ARG A 3 -46.17 -13.53 -55.32
N MET A 4 -46.90 -12.47 -54.96
CA MET A 4 -47.80 -12.46 -53.80
C MET A 4 -49.08 -13.25 -54.09
N ASP A 5 -49.57 -13.21 -55.34
CA ASP A 5 -50.70 -14.03 -55.77
C ASP A 5 -50.35 -15.53 -55.80
N GLN A 6 -49.09 -15.89 -56.14
CA GLN A 6 -48.62 -17.28 -56.11
C GLN A 6 -48.42 -17.83 -54.68
N GLU A 7 -47.98 -16.99 -53.74
CA GLU A 7 -47.88 -17.35 -52.32
C GLU A 7 -49.26 -17.56 -51.68
N LEU A 8 -50.23 -16.68 -51.96
CA LEU A 8 -51.62 -16.84 -51.48
C LEU A 8 -52.32 -18.07 -52.07
N GLU A 9 -52.04 -18.41 -53.33
CA GLU A 9 -52.62 -19.59 -53.99
C GLU A 9 -51.95 -20.91 -53.53
N GLN A 10 -50.66 -20.87 -53.15
CA GLN A 10 -49.98 -21.99 -52.48
C GLN A 10 -50.42 -22.15 -51.02
N GLU A 11 -50.61 -21.06 -50.28
CA GLU A 11 -51.13 -21.07 -48.92
C GLU A 11 -52.55 -21.65 -48.90
N GLY A 12 -53.44 -21.21 -49.79
CA GLY A 12 -54.81 -21.72 -49.89
C GLY A 12 -54.91 -23.22 -50.20
N LYS A 13 -54.04 -23.75 -51.07
CA LYS A 13 -53.94 -25.20 -51.34
C LYS A 13 -53.39 -25.97 -50.12
N SER A 14 -52.45 -25.39 -49.37
CA SER A 14 -51.92 -26.02 -48.15
C SER A 14 -52.93 -26.04 -47.00
N VAL A 15 -53.78 -25.01 -46.89
CA VAL A 15 -54.82 -24.92 -45.86
C VAL A 15 -55.93 -25.94 -46.14
N GLY A 16 -56.39 -26.06 -47.38
CA GLY A 16 -57.38 -27.08 -47.76
C GLY A 16 -56.91 -28.51 -47.49
N GLN A 17 -55.63 -28.81 -47.76
CA GLN A 17 -55.02 -30.11 -47.44
C GLN A 17 -54.89 -30.35 -45.93
N ARG A 18 -54.56 -29.32 -45.14
CA ARG A 18 -54.51 -29.39 -43.68
C ARG A 18 -55.89 -29.64 -43.07
N VAL A 19 -56.90 -28.87 -43.47
CA VAL A 19 -58.28 -29.03 -43.02
C VAL A 19 -58.81 -30.42 -43.35
N TRP A 20 -58.51 -30.94 -44.54
CA TRP A 20 -58.92 -32.28 -44.92
C TRP A 20 -58.21 -33.39 -44.11
N ARG A 21 -56.93 -33.22 -43.79
CA ARG A 21 -56.18 -34.12 -42.90
C ARG A 21 -56.74 -34.11 -41.48
N ILE A 22 -57.10 -32.93 -40.97
CA ILE A 22 -57.73 -32.73 -39.67
C ILE A 22 -59.11 -33.41 -39.61
N MET A 23 -59.96 -33.19 -40.61
CA MET A 23 -61.27 -33.84 -40.70
C MET A 23 -61.17 -35.37 -40.80
N ARG A 24 -60.14 -35.88 -41.48
CA ARG A 24 -59.87 -37.33 -41.58
C ARG A 24 -59.35 -37.90 -40.27
N GLY A 25 -58.42 -37.22 -39.60
CA GLY A 25 -57.86 -37.63 -38.31
C GLY A 25 -58.90 -37.66 -37.18
N ALA A 26 -59.80 -36.66 -37.14
CA ALA A 26 -60.92 -36.64 -36.20
C ALA A 26 -62.09 -37.57 -36.58
N ARG A 27 -61.93 -38.38 -37.65
CA ARG A 27 -62.95 -39.30 -38.19
C ARG A 27 -64.31 -38.62 -38.43
N LEU A 28 -64.31 -37.37 -38.87
CA LEU A 28 -65.51 -36.54 -39.13
C LEU A 28 -66.07 -36.71 -40.56
N VAL A 29 -65.25 -37.19 -41.50
CA VAL A 29 -65.65 -37.33 -42.92
C VAL A 29 -66.85 -38.27 -43.10
N VAL A 30 -66.83 -39.44 -42.45
CA VAL A 30 -67.90 -40.45 -42.58
C VAL A 30 -69.27 -39.94 -42.09
N PRO A 31 -69.41 -39.41 -40.86
CA PRO A 31 -70.71 -38.93 -40.40
C PRO A 31 -71.21 -37.70 -41.19
N LEU A 32 -70.33 -36.82 -41.66
CA LEU A 32 -70.72 -35.67 -42.49
C LEU A 32 -71.22 -36.08 -43.89
N VAL A 33 -70.55 -37.06 -44.52
CA VAL A 33 -71.01 -37.61 -45.81
C VAL A 33 -72.32 -38.37 -45.63
N ALA A 34 -72.48 -39.15 -44.56
CA ALA A 34 -73.72 -39.84 -44.24
C ALA A 34 -74.88 -38.87 -43.97
N LEU A 35 -74.62 -37.77 -43.25
CA LEU A 35 -75.57 -36.68 -43.03
C LEU A 35 -76.02 -36.06 -44.35
N GLY A 36 -75.06 -35.70 -45.22
CA GLY A 36 -75.35 -35.09 -46.52
C GLY A 36 -76.18 -36.01 -47.42
N PHE A 37 -75.84 -37.31 -47.46
CA PHE A 37 -76.61 -38.29 -48.22
C PHE A 37 -78.02 -38.49 -47.66
N ALA A 38 -78.18 -38.57 -46.33
CA ALA A 38 -79.48 -38.73 -45.68
C ALA A 38 -80.38 -37.50 -45.89
N LEU A 39 -79.83 -36.29 -45.81
CA LEU A 39 -80.55 -35.04 -46.11
C LEU A 39 -80.96 -34.95 -47.58
N LEU A 40 -80.06 -35.33 -48.50
CA LEU A 40 -80.36 -35.32 -49.93
C LEU A 40 -81.43 -36.35 -50.28
N LEU A 41 -81.38 -37.54 -49.67
CA LEU A 41 -82.42 -38.56 -49.80
C LEU A 41 -83.76 -38.07 -49.23
N ALA A 42 -83.75 -37.44 -48.05
CA ALA A 42 -84.95 -36.86 -47.44
C ALA A 42 -85.57 -35.77 -48.33
N LEU A 43 -84.74 -34.88 -48.89
CA LEU A 43 -85.17 -33.82 -49.80
C LEU A 43 -85.81 -34.41 -51.07
N LEU A 44 -85.15 -35.40 -51.68
CA LEU A 44 -85.61 -36.01 -52.93
C LEU A 44 -86.92 -36.78 -52.72
N VAL A 45 -87.04 -37.54 -51.62
CA VAL A 45 -88.28 -38.23 -51.23
C VAL A 45 -89.39 -37.21 -50.91
N GLY A 46 -89.06 -36.09 -50.25
CA GLY A 46 -90.01 -35.02 -49.98
C GLY A 46 -90.57 -34.37 -51.25
N ILE A 47 -89.72 -34.10 -52.25
CA ILE A 47 -90.12 -33.57 -53.55
C ILE A 47 -91.06 -34.56 -54.27
N VAL A 48 -90.72 -35.85 -54.28
CA VAL A 48 -91.54 -36.90 -54.92
C VAL A 48 -92.91 -37.04 -54.22
N LEU A 49 -92.93 -36.97 -52.88
CA LEU A 49 -94.18 -37.00 -52.10
C LEU A 49 -95.07 -35.79 -52.43
N GLY A 50 -94.49 -34.60 -52.59
CA GLY A 50 -95.20 -33.37 -52.95
C GLY A 50 -95.73 -33.35 -54.40
N ALA A 51 -95.07 -34.06 -55.31
CA ALA A 51 -95.50 -34.23 -56.70
C ALA A 51 -96.59 -35.31 -56.89
N GLY A 52 -97.00 -36.01 -55.82
CA GLY A 52 -98.09 -36.99 -55.86
C GLY A 52 -97.77 -38.30 -56.61
N HIS A 53 -96.49 -38.61 -56.82
CA HIS A 53 -96.06 -39.83 -57.52
C HIS A 53 -95.65 -40.93 -56.51
N GLY A 54 -96.29 -42.11 -56.57
CA GLY A 54 -95.94 -43.29 -55.74
C GLY A 54 -96.89 -43.57 -54.56
N ASP A 55 -96.62 -44.63 -53.79
CA ASP A 55 -97.40 -44.98 -52.58
C ASP A 55 -97.05 -44.05 -51.41
N PRO A 56 -97.98 -43.20 -50.94
CA PRO A 56 -97.71 -42.22 -49.89
C PRO A 56 -97.34 -42.88 -48.55
N GLY A 57 -97.80 -44.11 -48.28
CA GLY A 57 -97.48 -44.83 -47.04
C GLY A 57 -96.04 -45.35 -47.00
N ALA A 58 -95.50 -45.80 -48.13
CA ALA A 58 -94.11 -46.22 -48.26
C ALA A 58 -93.15 -45.02 -48.23
N LEU A 59 -93.44 -43.97 -49.01
CA LEU A 59 -92.60 -42.78 -49.10
C LEU A 59 -92.52 -42.02 -47.76
N ARG A 60 -93.61 -41.93 -46.99
CA ARG A 60 -93.59 -41.32 -45.64
C ARG A 60 -92.69 -42.08 -44.67
N ARG A 61 -92.64 -43.42 -44.75
CA ARG A 61 -91.74 -44.23 -43.91
C ARG A 61 -90.27 -44.01 -44.28
N VAL A 62 -89.95 -43.93 -45.57
CA VAL A 62 -88.58 -43.64 -46.04
C VAL A 62 -88.14 -42.24 -45.61
N LEU A 63 -89.03 -41.24 -45.72
CA LEU A 63 -88.76 -39.87 -45.26
C LEU A 63 -88.43 -39.85 -43.76
N VAL A 64 -89.25 -40.48 -42.91
CA VAL A 64 -89.02 -40.54 -41.46
C VAL A 64 -87.69 -41.25 -41.14
N LEU A 65 -87.40 -42.38 -41.79
CA LEU A 65 -86.14 -43.10 -41.60
C LEU A 65 -84.92 -42.26 -42.01
N SER A 66 -85.00 -41.52 -43.12
CA SER A 66 -83.93 -40.63 -43.58
C SER A 66 -83.69 -39.45 -42.64
N LEU A 67 -84.75 -38.86 -42.06
CA LEU A 67 -84.65 -37.81 -41.04
C LEU A 67 -84.03 -38.33 -39.75
N VAL A 68 -84.42 -39.53 -39.28
CA VAL A 68 -83.83 -40.17 -38.09
C VAL A 68 -82.34 -40.49 -38.33
N ALA A 69 -82.00 -41.02 -39.51
CA ALA A 69 -80.61 -41.28 -39.89
C ALA A 69 -79.77 -40.00 -39.96
N SER A 70 -80.32 -38.91 -40.50
CA SER A 70 -79.69 -37.59 -40.51
C SER A 70 -79.45 -37.07 -39.08
N MET A 71 -80.44 -37.15 -38.20
CA MET A 71 -80.30 -36.73 -36.80
C MET A 71 -79.21 -37.54 -36.08
N ALA A 72 -79.18 -38.87 -36.29
CA ALA A 72 -78.15 -39.72 -35.71
C ALA A 72 -76.74 -39.39 -36.24
N ALA A 73 -76.59 -39.20 -37.56
CA ALA A 73 -75.33 -38.80 -38.18
C ALA A 73 -74.85 -37.44 -37.68
N PHE A 74 -75.77 -36.48 -37.48
CA PHE A 74 -75.47 -35.16 -36.92
C PHE A 74 -74.96 -35.26 -35.48
N LEU A 75 -75.64 -36.03 -34.63
CA LEU A 75 -75.21 -36.23 -33.23
C LEU A 75 -73.84 -36.90 -33.14
N VAL A 76 -73.56 -37.88 -34.01
CA VAL A 76 -72.24 -38.54 -34.07
C VAL A 76 -71.16 -37.56 -34.56
N ALA A 77 -71.45 -36.74 -35.57
CA ALA A 77 -70.53 -35.70 -36.03
C ALA A 77 -70.23 -34.69 -34.92
N LEU A 78 -71.26 -34.22 -34.21
CA LEU A 78 -71.12 -33.25 -33.12
C LEU A 78 -70.32 -33.84 -31.93
N ALA A 79 -70.61 -35.09 -31.55
CA ALA A 79 -69.87 -35.78 -30.49
C ALA A 79 -68.40 -35.96 -30.84
N ARG A 80 -68.08 -36.33 -32.09
CA ARG A 80 -66.69 -36.45 -32.55
C ARG A 80 -65.98 -35.11 -32.63
N LEU A 81 -66.65 -34.07 -33.14
CA LEU A 81 -66.11 -32.71 -33.21
C LEU A 81 -65.77 -32.20 -31.81
N ARG A 82 -66.66 -32.41 -30.83
CA ARG A 82 -66.41 -32.03 -29.44
C ARG A 82 -65.23 -32.80 -28.84
N ALA A 83 -65.21 -34.13 -28.98
CA ALA A 83 -64.21 -34.97 -28.32
C ALA A 83 -62.81 -34.88 -28.95
N HIS A 84 -62.69 -34.71 -30.27
CA HIS A 84 -61.41 -34.79 -30.97
C HIS A 84 -60.84 -33.44 -31.40
N LEU A 85 -61.61 -32.34 -31.31
CA LEU A 85 -61.15 -31.01 -31.72
C LEU A 85 -61.38 -29.95 -30.64
N ILE A 86 -62.61 -29.79 -30.14
CA ILE A 86 -62.92 -28.67 -29.24
C ILE A 86 -62.28 -28.86 -27.85
N VAL A 87 -62.46 -30.02 -27.21
CA VAL A 87 -61.92 -30.27 -25.86
C VAL A 87 -60.38 -30.28 -25.86
N PRO A 88 -59.69 -30.96 -26.79
CA PRO A 88 -58.23 -30.92 -26.85
C PRO A 88 -57.66 -29.51 -27.09
N LEU A 89 -58.32 -28.69 -27.91
CA LEU A 89 -57.88 -27.33 -28.20
C LEU A 89 -57.99 -26.42 -26.97
N ALA A 90 -59.07 -26.55 -26.19
CA ALA A 90 -59.23 -25.81 -24.94
C ALA A 90 -58.18 -26.19 -23.88
N HIS A 91 -57.82 -27.48 -23.79
CA HIS A 91 -56.75 -27.93 -22.90
C HIS A 91 -55.37 -27.41 -23.34
N LEU A 92 -55.13 -27.32 -24.66
CA LEU A 92 -53.89 -26.76 -25.20
C LEU A 92 -53.76 -25.27 -24.87
N GLU A 93 -54.84 -24.50 -25.02
CA GLU A 93 -54.88 -23.07 -24.69
C GLU A 93 -54.56 -22.82 -23.20
N ASP A 94 -55.18 -23.58 -22.29
CA ASP A 94 -54.92 -23.48 -20.85
C ASP A 94 -53.47 -23.86 -20.50
N SER A 95 -52.91 -24.87 -21.17
CA SER A 95 -51.53 -25.31 -20.93
C SER A 95 -50.51 -24.28 -21.41
N VAL A 96 -50.72 -23.69 -22.60
CA VAL A 96 -49.87 -22.62 -23.13
C VAL A 96 -49.93 -21.37 -22.26
N SER A 97 -51.11 -21.02 -21.74
CA SER A 97 -51.24 -19.87 -20.82
C SER A 97 -50.44 -20.05 -19.54
N LYS A 98 -50.32 -21.28 -19.01
CA LYS A 98 -49.53 -21.58 -17.79
C LYS A 98 -48.03 -21.49 -18.05
N VAL A 99 -47.57 -21.98 -19.21
CA VAL A 99 -46.17 -21.83 -19.64
C VAL A 99 -45.81 -20.34 -19.81
N CYS A 100 -46.69 -19.55 -20.45
CA CYS A 100 -46.49 -18.10 -20.61
C CYS A 100 -46.53 -17.32 -19.28
N ALA A 101 -47.16 -17.86 -18.23
CA ALA A 101 -47.18 -17.27 -16.90
C ALA A 101 -45.90 -17.54 -16.08
N GLY A 102 -44.96 -18.34 -16.60
CA GLY A 102 -43.63 -18.54 -16.02
C GLY A 102 -43.59 -19.52 -14.85
N GLU A 103 -44.51 -20.50 -14.78
CA GLU A 103 -44.43 -21.56 -13.78
C GLU A 103 -43.36 -22.60 -14.18
N PRO A 104 -42.23 -22.72 -13.45
CA PRO A 104 -41.18 -23.67 -13.80
C PRO A 104 -41.68 -25.11 -13.64
N GLY A 105 -41.57 -25.91 -14.72
CA GLY A 105 -41.94 -27.33 -14.73
C GLY A 105 -43.30 -27.68 -15.36
N ALA A 106 -44.00 -26.72 -15.97
CA ALA A 106 -45.21 -26.98 -16.74
C ALA A 106 -44.88 -27.76 -18.03
N THR A 107 -44.79 -29.08 -17.93
CA THR A 107 -44.67 -29.98 -19.07
C THR A 107 -46.03 -30.14 -19.74
N LEU A 108 -46.12 -29.94 -21.07
CA LEU A 108 -47.33 -30.20 -21.84
C LEU A 108 -47.52 -31.72 -21.98
N SER A 109 -47.87 -32.41 -20.88
CA SER A 109 -48.17 -33.84 -20.93
C SER A 109 -49.58 -34.09 -21.48
N LEU A 110 -49.80 -33.78 -22.75
CA LEU A 110 -51.07 -34.01 -23.44
C LEU A 110 -51.06 -35.39 -24.11
N ARG A 111 -51.17 -36.46 -23.31
CA ARG A 111 -51.46 -37.80 -23.86
C ARG A 111 -52.88 -37.80 -24.47
N ASP A 112 -52.98 -38.16 -25.74
CA ASP A 112 -54.20 -38.25 -26.59
C ASP A 112 -54.70 -36.97 -27.27
N THR A 113 -53.84 -36.20 -27.95
CA THR A 113 -54.31 -35.08 -28.81
C THR A 113 -54.51 -35.45 -30.28
N GLY A 114 -54.12 -36.65 -30.71
CA GLY A 114 -54.45 -37.25 -32.02
C GLY A 114 -54.04 -36.40 -33.23
N VAL A 115 -54.86 -35.41 -33.59
CA VAL A 115 -54.65 -34.51 -34.74
C VAL A 115 -53.68 -33.36 -34.44
N LEU A 116 -53.51 -32.99 -33.16
CA LEU A 116 -52.66 -31.85 -32.74
C LEU A 116 -51.26 -32.29 -32.26
N ASP A 117 -50.93 -33.57 -32.38
CA ASP A 117 -49.71 -34.19 -31.83
C ASP A 117 -48.42 -33.50 -32.31
N HIS A 118 -48.36 -33.15 -33.60
CA HIS A 118 -47.21 -32.43 -34.16
C HIS A 118 -47.02 -31.03 -33.57
N MET A 119 -48.10 -30.29 -33.28
CA MET A 119 -47.99 -28.95 -32.69
C MET A 119 -47.57 -29.01 -31.21
N VAL A 120 -48.00 -30.05 -30.49
CA VAL A 120 -47.56 -30.28 -29.11
C VAL A 120 -46.07 -30.59 -29.08
N SER A 121 -45.59 -31.46 -29.98
CA SER A 121 -44.16 -31.77 -30.09
C SER A 121 -43.30 -30.56 -30.46
N ASP A 122 -43.76 -29.70 -31.35
CA ASP A 122 -43.03 -28.47 -31.72
C ASP A 122 -42.95 -27.49 -30.53
N LEU A 123 -44.04 -27.39 -29.74
CA LEU A 123 -44.07 -26.56 -28.53
C LEU A 123 -43.20 -27.12 -27.40
N ASP A 124 -43.16 -28.45 -27.23
CA ASP A 124 -42.30 -29.11 -26.26
C ASP A 124 -40.82 -28.87 -26.60
N SER A 125 -40.43 -28.99 -27.87
CA SER A 125 -39.06 -28.70 -28.32
C SER A 125 -38.65 -27.25 -28.05
N LEU A 126 -39.55 -26.29 -28.29
CA LEU A 126 -39.29 -24.86 -28.00
C LEU A 126 -39.17 -24.60 -26.50
N ASN A 127 -39.98 -25.29 -25.68
CA ASN A 127 -39.92 -25.15 -24.23
C ASN A 127 -38.64 -25.77 -23.64
N GLU A 128 -38.16 -26.87 -24.21
CA GLU A 128 -36.89 -27.50 -23.86
C GLU A 128 -35.70 -26.59 -24.24
N GLU A 129 -35.68 -26.05 -25.46
CA GLU A 129 -34.66 -25.07 -25.89
C GLU A 129 -34.65 -23.80 -25.01
N LEU A 130 -35.83 -23.28 -24.66
CA LEU A 130 -35.95 -22.13 -23.74
C LEU A 130 -35.41 -22.47 -22.35
N SER A 131 -35.74 -23.65 -21.83
CA SER A 131 -35.26 -24.09 -20.51
C SER A 131 -33.74 -24.22 -20.47
N GLU A 132 -33.13 -24.81 -21.51
CA GLU A 132 -31.67 -24.87 -21.65
C GLU A 132 -31.03 -23.46 -21.72
N LEU A 133 -31.65 -22.54 -22.48
CA LEU A 133 -31.19 -21.15 -22.57
C LEU A 133 -31.25 -20.41 -21.23
N TYR A 134 -32.32 -20.62 -20.45
CA TYR A 134 -32.45 -20.04 -19.12
C TYR A 134 -31.38 -20.60 -18.17
N GLU A 135 -31.14 -21.91 -18.17
CA GLU A 135 -30.11 -22.53 -17.34
C GLU A 135 -28.69 -22.06 -17.70
N ASP A 136 -28.33 -21.96 -18.98
CA ASP A 136 -27.01 -21.45 -19.40
C ASP A 136 -26.85 -19.96 -19.05
N MET A 137 -27.91 -19.15 -19.21
CA MET A 137 -27.89 -17.74 -18.85
C MET A 137 -27.70 -17.55 -17.34
N ASP A 138 -28.44 -18.27 -16.50
CA ASP A 138 -28.29 -18.19 -15.05
C ASP A 138 -26.89 -18.63 -14.60
N ALA A 139 -26.36 -19.70 -15.20
CA ALA A 139 -24.99 -20.14 -14.95
C ALA A 139 -23.95 -19.08 -15.36
N ARG A 140 -24.16 -18.34 -16.46
CA ARG A 140 -23.29 -17.21 -16.85
C ARG A 140 -23.44 -16.02 -15.92
N VAL A 141 -24.66 -15.62 -15.58
CA VAL A 141 -24.93 -14.48 -14.69
C VAL A 141 -24.33 -14.74 -13.31
N SER A 142 -24.48 -15.95 -12.77
CA SER A 142 -23.89 -16.36 -11.48
C SER A 142 -22.35 -16.32 -11.52
N ARG A 143 -21.73 -16.81 -12.60
CA ARG A 143 -20.27 -16.69 -12.79
C ARG A 143 -19.81 -15.24 -12.89
N HIS A 144 -20.52 -14.40 -13.65
CA HIS A 144 -20.16 -12.98 -13.80
C HIS A 144 -20.35 -12.17 -12.53
N THR A 145 -21.45 -12.37 -11.80
CA THR A 145 -21.72 -11.70 -10.52
C THR A 145 -20.67 -12.06 -9.47
N THR A 146 -20.29 -13.34 -9.38
CA THR A 146 -19.21 -13.79 -8.49
C THR A 146 -17.88 -13.12 -8.84
N ARG A 147 -17.51 -13.09 -10.13
CA ARG A 147 -16.27 -12.45 -10.61
C ARG A 147 -16.28 -10.93 -10.39
N LEU A 148 -17.41 -10.26 -10.61
CA LEU A 148 -17.60 -8.83 -10.35
C LEU A 148 -17.49 -8.52 -8.86
N ALA A 149 -18.11 -9.32 -8.00
CA ALA A 149 -18.02 -9.15 -6.54
C ALA A 149 -16.56 -9.28 -6.07
N GLN A 150 -15.83 -10.26 -6.59
CA GLN A 150 -14.41 -10.48 -6.25
C GLN A 150 -13.51 -9.33 -6.74
N LYS A 151 -13.73 -8.82 -7.96
CA LYS A 151 -13.03 -7.62 -8.47
C LYS A 151 -13.36 -6.37 -7.65
N THR A 152 -14.63 -6.17 -7.30
CA THR A 152 -15.08 -5.01 -6.52
C THR A 152 -14.48 -5.02 -5.11
N ALA A 153 -14.41 -6.19 -4.46
CA ALA A 153 -13.76 -6.35 -3.17
C ALA A 153 -12.25 -6.02 -3.22
N SER A 154 -11.55 -6.51 -4.26
CA SER A 154 -10.14 -6.20 -4.50
C SER A 154 -9.90 -4.71 -4.74
N LEU A 155 -10.74 -4.07 -5.56
CA LEU A 155 -10.71 -2.62 -5.80
C LEU A 155 -10.94 -1.79 -4.54
N LYS A 156 -11.85 -2.24 -3.66
CA LYS A 156 -12.08 -1.57 -2.37
C LYS A 156 -10.85 -1.62 -1.47
N ILE A 157 -10.15 -2.76 -1.43
CA ILE A 157 -8.89 -2.90 -0.69
C ILE A 157 -7.83 -1.94 -1.27
N LEU A 158 -7.68 -1.91 -2.59
CA LEU A 158 -6.73 -1.00 -3.26
C LEU A 158 -7.06 0.47 -3.00
N TYR A 159 -8.35 0.84 -2.99
CA TYR A 159 -8.79 2.18 -2.66
C TYR A 159 -8.52 2.52 -1.18
N ASP A 160 -8.78 1.59 -0.27
CA ASP A 160 -8.48 1.77 1.16
C ASP A 160 -6.97 1.89 1.41
N VAL A 161 -6.14 1.18 0.63
CA VAL A 161 -4.67 1.34 0.58
C VAL A 161 -4.31 2.76 0.16
N ALA A 162 -4.74 3.17 -1.04
CA ALA A 162 -4.44 4.49 -1.58
C ALA A 162 -4.92 5.64 -0.68
N ALA A 163 -6.12 5.51 -0.09
CA ALA A 163 -6.68 6.51 0.82
C ALA A 163 -5.92 6.59 2.15
N SER A 164 -5.50 5.44 2.70
CA SER A 164 -4.76 5.39 3.97
C SER A 164 -3.34 5.94 3.82
N ILE A 165 -2.71 5.79 2.66
CA ILE A 165 -1.37 6.37 2.37
C ILE A 165 -1.36 7.89 2.52
N ASN A 166 -2.46 8.56 2.17
CA ASN A 166 -2.55 10.01 2.28
C ASN A 166 -2.93 10.52 3.68
N GLN A 167 -3.37 9.64 4.59
CA GLN A 167 -3.80 10.01 5.95
C GLN A 167 -2.81 9.57 7.05
N ALA A 168 -1.95 8.60 6.78
CA ALA A 168 -1.03 8.08 7.78
C ALA A 168 0.12 9.06 8.07
N GLN A 169 0.15 9.58 9.30
CA GLN A 169 1.33 10.28 9.84
C GLN A 169 2.45 9.31 10.25
N ASP A 170 2.14 8.01 10.35
CA ASP A 170 3.06 6.97 10.83
C ASP A 170 3.04 5.75 9.88
N LEU A 171 4.12 5.59 9.11
CA LEU A 171 4.28 4.48 8.15
C LEU A 171 4.25 3.11 8.85
N GLU A 172 4.80 3.00 10.06
CA GLU A 172 4.84 1.72 10.78
C GLU A 172 3.43 1.24 11.11
N GLN A 173 2.57 2.15 11.57
CA GLN A 173 1.16 1.85 11.83
C GLN A 173 0.40 1.50 10.55
N LEU A 174 0.67 2.20 9.44
CA LEU A 174 0.09 1.91 8.14
C LEU A 174 0.46 0.49 7.69
N LEU A 175 1.76 0.16 7.71
CA LEU A 175 2.25 -1.16 7.30
C LEU A 175 1.67 -2.26 8.18
N LEU A 176 1.61 -2.08 9.51
CA LEU A 176 1.00 -3.05 10.43
C LEU A 176 -0.50 -3.25 10.18
N ARG A 177 -1.24 -2.18 9.89
CA ARG A 177 -2.67 -2.27 9.57
C ARG A 177 -2.90 -3.09 8.29
N PHE A 178 -2.13 -2.82 7.23
CA PHE A 178 -2.25 -3.58 5.99
C PHE A 178 -1.79 -5.02 6.14
N LEU A 179 -0.71 -5.25 6.90
CA LEU A 179 -0.24 -6.59 7.22
C LEU A 179 -1.33 -7.43 7.90
N ARG A 180 -2.17 -6.82 8.75
CA ARG A 180 -3.32 -7.48 9.38
C ARG A 180 -4.40 -7.85 8.37
N VAL A 181 -4.80 -6.91 7.51
CA VAL A 181 -5.81 -7.13 6.46
C VAL A 181 -5.36 -8.22 5.49
N LEU A 182 -4.11 -8.17 5.04
CA LEU A 182 -3.54 -9.16 4.14
C LEU A 182 -3.47 -10.55 4.78
N LYS A 183 -3.04 -10.63 6.04
CA LYS A 183 -3.04 -11.89 6.80
C LYS A 183 -4.45 -12.48 6.88
N GLU A 184 -5.45 -11.70 7.26
CA GLU A 184 -6.84 -12.17 7.39
C GLU A 184 -7.41 -12.63 6.03
N MET A 185 -7.10 -11.91 4.96
CA MET A 185 -7.56 -12.20 3.61
C MET A 185 -7.07 -13.56 3.08
N VAL A 186 -5.80 -13.90 3.33
CA VAL A 186 -5.21 -15.18 2.88
C VAL A 186 -5.29 -16.27 3.95
N ASN A 187 -6.01 -16.02 5.05
CA ASN A 187 -6.08 -16.90 6.22
C ASN A 187 -4.68 -17.32 6.73
N GLY A 188 -3.77 -16.34 6.81
CA GLY A 188 -2.38 -16.53 7.19
C GLY A 188 -2.18 -16.75 8.69
N ILE A 189 -1.23 -17.61 9.02
CA ILE A 189 -0.77 -17.92 10.38
C ILE A 189 -0.08 -16.69 10.97
N ALA A 190 0.83 -16.12 10.20
CA ALA A 190 1.65 -14.99 10.60
C ALA A 190 1.95 -14.10 9.41
N ALA A 191 2.44 -12.90 9.70
CA ALA A 191 2.94 -11.99 8.67
C ALA A 191 4.04 -11.10 9.24
N THR A 192 4.99 -10.69 8.40
CA THR A 192 6.10 -9.80 8.75
C THR A 192 6.33 -8.79 7.66
N VAL A 193 6.68 -7.55 8.01
CA VAL A 193 7.13 -6.52 7.08
C VAL A 193 8.56 -6.09 7.42
N ARG A 194 9.40 -6.01 6.39
CA ARG A 194 10.79 -5.60 6.46
C ARG A 194 11.02 -4.44 5.50
N LEU A 195 11.76 -3.44 5.94
CA LEU A 195 12.20 -2.33 5.08
C LEU A 195 13.71 -2.37 4.94
N GLU A 196 14.18 -1.96 3.76
CA GLU A 196 15.60 -1.78 3.51
C GLU A 196 16.12 -0.55 4.27
N GLN A 197 17.34 -0.66 4.80
CA GLN A 197 18.09 0.43 5.41
C GLN A 197 19.19 0.92 4.45
N PRO A 198 19.73 2.15 4.66
CA PRO A 198 20.77 2.71 3.80
C PRO A 198 22.06 1.86 3.72
N ASP A 199 22.28 0.96 4.68
CA ASP A 199 23.40 0.02 4.74
C ASP A 199 23.16 -1.28 3.93
N GLY A 200 22.04 -1.39 3.22
CA GLY A 200 21.65 -2.59 2.47
C GLY A 200 21.18 -3.75 3.35
N THR A 201 20.80 -3.48 4.60
CA THR A 201 20.21 -4.49 5.50
C THR A 201 18.68 -4.39 5.53
N LEU A 202 18.00 -5.54 5.67
CA LEU A 202 16.55 -5.55 5.89
C LEU A 202 16.25 -5.55 7.38
N ARG A 203 15.51 -4.54 7.84
CA ARG A 203 15.04 -4.45 9.22
C ARG A 203 13.56 -4.77 9.32
N VAL A 204 13.20 -5.65 10.26
CA VAL A 204 11.79 -5.91 10.60
C VAL A 204 11.19 -4.64 11.22
N ILE A 205 10.14 -4.14 10.59
CA ILE A 205 9.37 -2.98 11.06
C ILE A 205 8.11 -3.43 11.80
N GLY A 206 7.56 -4.59 11.44
CA GLY A 206 6.35 -5.08 12.06
C GLY A 206 6.13 -6.57 11.84
N SER A 207 5.38 -7.20 12.75
CA SER A 207 5.02 -8.62 12.68
C SER A 207 3.71 -8.90 13.37
N ILE A 208 2.97 -9.90 12.89
CA ILE A 208 1.72 -10.40 13.47
C ILE A 208 1.80 -11.92 13.52
N GLY A 209 1.51 -12.53 14.67
CA GLY A 209 1.40 -14.00 14.82
C GLY A 209 2.73 -14.76 14.86
N VAL A 210 3.88 -14.07 14.87
CA VAL A 210 5.21 -14.68 15.06
C VAL A 210 5.52 -14.72 16.57
N ASN A 211 6.20 -15.78 17.02
CA ASN A 211 6.55 -15.95 18.44
C ASN A 211 7.47 -14.82 18.95
N ASN A 212 7.17 -14.24 20.11
CA ASN A 212 7.79 -13.00 20.61
C ASN A 212 9.31 -13.09 20.88
N GLU A 213 9.89 -14.28 21.03
CA GLU A 213 11.33 -14.46 21.24
C GLU A 213 12.16 -14.19 19.98
N VAL A 214 11.59 -14.37 18.78
CA VAL A 214 12.24 -14.01 17.51
C VAL A 214 12.32 -12.49 17.33
N LEU A 215 11.50 -11.72 18.05
CA LEU A 215 11.43 -10.25 17.96
C LEU A 215 12.34 -9.51 18.96
N ARG A 216 12.82 -10.19 20.01
CA ARG A 216 13.61 -9.56 21.08
C ARG A 216 15.03 -9.19 20.64
N GLU A 217 15.53 -9.84 19.60
CA GLU A 217 16.75 -9.44 18.90
C GLU A 217 16.33 -8.73 17.62
N ARG A 218 16.51 -7.39 17.58
CA ARG A 218 16.36 -6.56 16.38
C ARG A 218 17.48 -6.87 15.38
N GLU A 219 17.61 -8.11 14.97
CA GLU A 219 18.73 -8.57 14.16
C GLU A 219 18.50 -8.25 12.69
N MET A 220 19.35 -7.36 12.19
CA MET A 220 19.48 -7.01 10.79
C MET A 220 20.09 -8.22 10.07
N LEU A 221 19.34 -8.85 9.15
CA LEU A 221 19.97 -9.78 8.21
C LEU A 221 20.45 -8.99 6.98
N PRO A 222 21.73 -9.12 6.58
CA PRO A 222 22.19 -8.65 5.29
C PRO A 222 21.36 -9.27 4.15
N LEU A 223 21.00 -8.46 3.13
CA LEU A 223 20.26 -8.90 1.93
C LEU A 223 20.88 -10.15 1.28
N SER A 224 22.21 -10.27 1.34
CA SER A 224 22.98 -11.39 0.78
C SER A 224 22.79 -12.73 1.50
N LEU A 225 22.28 -12.73 2.72
CA LEU A 225 22.11 -13.93 3.56
C LEU A 225 20.66 -14.36 3.71
N CYS A 226 19.68 -13.48 3.45
CA CYS A 226 18.28 -13.88 3.40
C CYS A 226 17.95 -14.48 2.04
N LEU A 227 17.42 -15.71 2.00
CA LEU A 227 16.83 -16.25 0.77
C LEU A 227 15.63 -15.39 0.32
N CYS A 228 14.98 -14.71 1.27
CA CYS A 228 13.97 -13.68 1.02
C CYS A 228 14.53 -12.41 0.35
N GLY A 229 15.82 -12.09 0.49
CA GLY A 229 16.46 -10.93 -0.14
C GLY A 229 17.11 -11.24 -1.50
N LYS A 230 17.48 -12.50 -1.75
CA LYS A 230 18.07 -12.96 -3.02
C LYS A 230 17.06 -13.36 -4.09
N ALA A 231 15.81 -13.68 -3.69
CA ALA A 231 14.77 -14.19 -4.58
C ALA A 231 13.85 -13.12 -5.18
N LEU A 232 14.01 -11.84 -4.82
CA LEU A 232 13.17 -10.77 -5.33
C LEU A 232 13.95 -9.87 -6.29
N SER A 233 13.82 -10.17 -7.58
CA SER A 233 13.82 -9.13 -8.60
C SER A 233 12.58 -8.24 -8.39
N PRO A 234 12.64 -6.93 -8.69
CA PRO A 234 11.45 -6.08 -8.72
C PRO A 234 10.34 -6.77 -9.53
N GLY A 235 9.10 -6.73 -9.03
CA GLY A 235 7.94 -7.32 -9.68
C GLY A 235 7.58 -8.77 -9.32
N ASP A 236 8.51 -9.66 -8.96
CA ASP A 236 8.17 -11.09 -8.81
C ASP A 236 7.84 -11.47 -7.36
N VAL A 237 6.65 -12.04 -7.14
CA VAL A 237 6.27 -12.62 -5.85
C VAL A 237 6.91 -14.00 -5.70
N ALA A 238 7.70 -14.19 -4.64
CA ALA A 238 8.40 -15.43 -4.40
C ALA A 238 7.57 -16.40 -3.53
N CYS A 239 7.24 -17.56 -4.11
CA CYS A 239 6.43 -18.63 -3.52
C CYS A 239 7.13 -19.99 -3.53
N ASP A 240 8.34 -20.11 -3.00
CA ASP A 240 8.83 -21.40 -2.50
C ASP A 240 10.09 -21.16 -1.68
N ASN A 241 9.89 -20.83 -0.40
CA ASN A 241 11.00 -20.69 0.52
C ASN A 241 10.68 -21.54 1.73
N PRO A 242 11.28 -22.73 1.88
CA PRO A 242 10.96 -23.57 3.02
C PRO A 242 11.32 -22.78 4.27
N ALA A 243 10.33 -22.52 5.14
CA ALA A 243 10.54 -21.81 6.40
C ALA A 243 11.71 -22.42 7.22
N MET A 244 12.03 -23.69 6.98
CA MET A 244 13.21 -24.40 7.46
C MET A 244 14.56 -23.74 7.11
N TYR A 245 14.72 -23.07 5.96
CA TYR A 245 15.95 -22.34 5.63
C TYR A 245 16.18 -21.20 6.64
N CYS A 246 15.13 -20.45 6.95
CA CYS A 246 15.18 -19.39 7.96
C CYS A 246 15.40 -19.96 9.37
N VAL A 247 14.76 -21.08 9.72
CA VAL A 247 15.00 -21.78 11.00
C VAL A 247 16.46 -22.22 11.12
N LYS A 248 17.06 -22.73 10.04
CA LYS A 248 18.46 -23.20 10.02
C LYS A 248 19.46 -22.04 10.15
N GLN A 249 19.21 -20.90 9.51
CA GLN A 249 20.08 -19.73 9.62
C GLN A 249 19.93 -18.97 10.93
N LEU A 250 18.69 -18.82 11.42
CA LEU A 250 18.40 -18.16 12.70
C LEU A 250 18.63 -19.09 13.90
N LYS A 251 18.90 -20.38 13.67
CA LYS A 251 19.01 -21.44 14.70
C LYS A 251 17.83 -21.45 15.70
N ARG A 252 16.63 -21.08 15.27
CA ARG A 252 15.42 -20.97 16.12
C ARG A 252 14.19 -21.49 15.40
N VAL A 253 13.31 -22.15 16.17
CA VAL A 253 12.02 -22.65 15.68
C VAL A 253 11.04 -21.47 15.57
N MET A 254 10.71 -21.05 14.35
CA MET A 254 9.75 -19.97 14.11
C MET A 254 8.29 -20.45 14.17
N PHE A 255 8.04 -21.72 13.83
CA PHE A 255 6.73 -22.34 13.85
C PHE A 255 6.84 -23.81 14.29
N ALA A 256 5.82 -24.31 14.99
CA ALA A 256 5.81 -25.68 15.51
C ALA A 256 5.53 -26.74 14.41
N GLU A 257 4.95 -26.35 13.27
CA GLU A 257 4.49 -27.25 12.21
C GLU A 257 5.35 -27.12 10.93
N ALA A 258 5.57 -28.26 10.26
CA ALA A 258 6.41 -28.36 9.05
C ALA A 258 5.68 -28.02 7.74
N GLU A 259 4.35 -27.86 7.76
CA GLU A 259 3.52 -27.66 6.57
C GLU A 259 3.15 -26.19 6.34
N ILE A 260 4.16 -25.30 6.36
CA ILE A 260 3.98 -23.86 6.15
C ILE A 260 4.61 -23.45 4.82
N GLU A 261 3.86 -22.67 4.05
CA GLU A 261 4.29 -21.99 2.84
C GLU A 261 4.52 -20.50 3.14
N MET A 262 5.63 -19.98 2.61
CA MET A 262 6.03 -18.59 2.81
C MET A 262 5.85 -17.82 1.49
N VAL A 263 5.03 -16.77 1.53
CA VAL A 263 4.74 -15.92 0.39
C VAL A 263 5.37 -14.56 0.63
N SER A 264 6.40 -14.24 -0.14
CA SER A 264 7.19 -13.02 -0.01
C SER A 264 6.91 -12.07 -1.17
N VAL A 265 6.47 -10.86 -0.84
CA VAL A 265 6.01 -9.86 -1.79
C VAL A 265 6.88 -8.62 -1.70
N PRO A 266 7.41 -8.10 -2.83
CA PRO A 266 8.26 -6.91 -2.83
C PRO A 266 7.45 -5.66 -2.48
N LEU A 267 8.11 -4.72 -1.81
CA LEU A 267 7.67 -3.34 -1.69
C LEU A 267 8.53 -2.53 -2.66
N ASP A 268 8.11 -2.45 -3.91
CA ASP A 268 8.87 -1.80 -4.97
C ASP A 268 8.23 -0.49 -5.45
N TYR A 269 9.08 0.40 -5.95
CA TYR A 269 8.66 1.63 -6.61
C TYR A 269 9.68 1.99 -7.69
N HIS A 270 9.25 2.12 -8.95
CA HIS A 270 10.15 2.38 -10.10
C HIS A 270 11.36 1.43 -10.15
N ASP A 271 11.12 0.13 -10.01
CA ASP A 271 12.14 -0.92 -10.00
C ASP A 271 13.17 -0.86 -8.85
N GLU A 272 12.93 -0.02 -7.83
CA GLU A 272 13.69 0.02 -6.59
C GLU A 272 13.00 -0.82 -5.50
N LEU A 273 13.72 -1.78 -4.91
CA LEU A 273 13.23 -2.61 -3.81
C LEU A 273 13.38 -1.87 -2.48
N LEU A 274 12.30 -1.31 -1.96
CA LEU A 274 12.31 -0.55 -0.69
C LEU A 274 12.14 -1.44 0.54
N GLY A 275 11.71 -2.68 0.32
CA GLY A 275 11.46 -3.66 1.38
C GLY A 275 10.64 -4.82 0.87
N MET A 276 10.06 -5.57 1.80
CA MET A 276 9.17 -6.68 1.49
C MET A 276 8.22 -6.96 2.65
N TYR A 277 7.04 -7.48 2.34
CA TYR A 277 6.24 -8.17 3.34
C TYR A 277 6.19 -9.65 3.04
N THR A 278 5.89 -10.43 4.07
CA THR A 278 5.86 -11.89 3.98
C THR A 278 4.70 -12.41 4.79
N VAL A 279 3.90 -13.28 4.19
CA VAL A 279 2.78 -13.95 4.83
C VAL A 279 3.07 -15.45 4.88
N TYR A 280 2.72 -16.07 6.01
CA TYR A 280 2.93 -17.49 6.27
C TYR A 280 1.57 -18.18 6.29
N VAL A 281 1.37 -19.18 5.44
CA VAL A 281 0.09 -19.90 5.27
C VAL A 281 0.29 -21.41 5.42
N HIS A 282 -0.74 -22.16 5.81
CA HIS A 282 -0.69 -23.63 5.82
C HIS A 282 -0.73 -24.18 4.39
N LYS A 283 -0.08 -25.32 4.15
CA LYS A 283 -0.20 -26.05 2.87
C LYS A 283 -1.58 -26.74 2.74
N PRO A 284 -2.12 -26.90 1.52
CA PRO A 284 -1.64 -26.33 0.24
C PRO A 284 -1.93 -24.84 0.23
N GLY A 285 -0.91 -23.97 0.17
CA GLY A 285 -1.07 -22.55 0.41
C GLY A 285 -1.72 -21.82 -0.77
N ILE A 286 -1.21 -20.65 -1.11
CA ILE A 286 -1.85 -19.76 -2.10
C ILE A 286 -1.10 -19.71 -3.43
N SER A 287 -0.02 -20.47 -3.61
CA SER A 287 0.74 -20.54 -4.86
C SER A 287 -0.10 -20.85 -6.11
N GLY A 288 -1.20 -21.60 -5.98
CA GLY A 288 -2.10 -21.93 -7.10
C GLY A 288 -3.20 -20.90 -7.39
N ARG A 289 -3.23 -19.77 -6.68
CA ARG A 289 -4.29 -18.74 -6.74
C ARG A 289 -3.75 -17.47 -7.40
N GLU A 290 -3.67 -17.45 -8.74
CA GLU A 290 -3.16 -16.30 -9.52
C GLU A 290 -3.86 -14.98 -9.16
N ASP A 291 -5.16 -15.02 -8.90
CA ASP A 291 -5.99 -13.87 -8.51
C ASP A 291 -5.53 -13.22 -7.19
N ILE A 292 -5.13 -14.03 -6.21
CA ILE A 292 -4.57 -13.54 -4.94
C ILE A 292 -3.16 -13.02 -5.15
N MET A 293 -2.36 -13.71 -5.95
CA MET A 293 -0.97 -13.35 -6.20
C MET A 293 -0.85 -11.97 -6.87
N GLU A 294 -1.67 -11.70 -7.90
CA GLU A 294 -1.77 -10.37 -8.52
C GLU A 294 -2.19 -9.30 -7.52
N LEU A 295 -3.16 -9.60 -6.64
CA LEU A 295 -3.61 -8.65 -5.62
C LEU A 295 -2.51 -8.35 -4.61
N LEU A 296 -1.79 -9.38 -4.13
CA LEU A 296 -0.67 -9.22 -3.21
C LEU A 296 0.43 -8.35 -3.83
N GLN A 297 0.81 -8.62 -5.08
CA GLN A 297 1.78 -7.81 -5.83
C GLN A 297 1.32 -6.35 -5.95
N THR A 298 0.07 -6.14 -6.34
CA THR A 298 -0.51 -4.79 -6.49
C THR A 298 -0.45 -4.03 -5.16
N VAL A 299 -0.80 -4.69 -4.05
CA VAL A 299 -0.67 -4.09 -2.71
C VAL A 299 0.80 -3.82 -2.36
N GLY A 300 1.71 -4.70 -2.75
CA GLY A 300 3.16 -4.53 -2.61
C GLY A 300 3.65 -3.23 -3.24
N SER A 301 3.32 -2.98 -4.51
CA SER A 301 3.73 -1.75 -5.20
C SER A 301 3.06 -0.48 -4.64
N HIS A 302 1.80 -0.55 -4.18
CA HIS A 302 1.18 0.60 -3.51
C HIS A 302 1.82 0.91 -2.15
N LEU A 303 2.15 -0.11 -1.36
CA LEU A 303 2.89 0.07 -0.12
C LEU A 303 4.32 0.56 -0.40
N GLY A 304 4.96 0.08 -1.46
CA GLY A 304 6.25 0.58 -1.95
C GLY A 304 6.19 2.08 -2.25
N MET A 305 5.18 2.54 -2.98
CA MET A 305 4.93 3.97 -3.23
C MET A 305 4.77 4.78 -1.93
N ALA A 306 4.09 4.24 -0.92
CA ALA A 306 3.94 4.89 0.38
C ALA A 306 5.27 5.05 1.12
N VAL A 307 6.09 4.00 1.09
CA VAL A 307 7.45 4.00 1.66
C VAL A 307 8.33 5.01 0.93
N ALA A 308 8.29 5.04 -0.41
CA ALA A 308 9.02 5.97 -1.25
C ALA A 308 8.65 7.43 -0.93
N LYS A 309 7.35 7.71 -0.85
CA LYS A 309 6.83 9.04 -0.50
C LYS A 309 7.34 9.50 0.87
N GLN A 310 7.24 8.65 1.90
CA GLN A 310 7.72 9.04 3.22
C GLN A 310 9.24 9.27 3.26
N ARG A 311 10.03 8.43 2.58
CA ARG A 311 11.47 8.64 2.43
C ARG A 311 11.75 10.01 1.78
N SER A 312 11.05 10.33 0.70
CA SER A 312 11.15 11.62 0.00
C SER A 312 10.75 12.80 0.89
N ASP A 313 9.64 12.71 1.62
CA ASP A 313 9.16 13.78 2.51
C ASP A 313 10.14 14.07 3.65
N LEU A 314 10.75 13.02 4.22
CA LEU A 314 11.77 13.15 5.26
C LEU A 314 13.03 13.83 4.73
N GLU A 315 13.47 13.47 3.52
CA GLU A 315 14.65 14.08 2.90
C GLU A 315 14.38 15.54 2.50
N ALA A 316 13.22 15.83 1.91
CA ALA A 316 12.81 17.20 1.60
C ALA A 316 12.75 18.08 2.86
N ARG A 317 12.22 17.55 3.96
CA ARG A 317 12.20 18.27 5.24
C ARG A 317 13.59 18.49 5.81
N ARG A 318 14.49 17.50 5.70
CA ARG A 318 15.88 17.63 6.12
C ARG A 318 16.59 18.72 5.31
N LEU A 319 16.45 18.70 3.99
CA LEU A 319 17.01 19.71 3.09
C LEU A 319 16.47 21.10 3.41
N SER A 320 15.16 21.23 3.60
CA SER A 320 14.52 22.50 4.00
C SER A 320 15.07 23.05 5.32
N ILE A 321 15.26 22.20 6.34
CA ILE A 321 15.87 22.61 7.62
C ILE A 321 17.33 23.07 7.41
N VAL A 322 18.09 22.40 6.55
CA VAL A 322 19.48 22.79 6.24
C VAL A 322 19.53 24.11 5.49
N GLU A 323 18.65 24.32 4.51
CA GLU A 323 18.52 25.58 3.77
C GLU A 323 18.13 26.75 4.69
N GLU A 324 17.14 26.54 5.56
CA GLU A 324 16.71 27.54 6.54
C GLU A 324 17.86 27.92 7.49
N ARG A 325 18.56 26.92 8.05
CA ARG A 325 19.75 27.16 8.88
C ARG A 325 20.85 27.91 8.15
N THR A 326 21.08 27.56 6.88
CA THR A 326 22.11 28.22 6.07
C THR A 326 21.73 29.66 5.77
N THR A 327 20.46 29.93 5.49
CA THR A 327 19.93 31.28 5.23
C THR A 327 20.01 32.15 6.48
N LEU A 328 19.54 31.65 7.62
CA LEU A 328 19.68 32.32 8.93
C LEU A 328 21.14 32.63 9.26
N ALA A 329 22.07 31.71 8.96
CA ALA A 329 23.49 31.97 9.15
C ALA A 329 24.02 33.11 8.26
N HIS A 330 23.54 33.25 7.03
CA HIS A 330 23.92 34.36 6.15
C HIS A 330 23.36 35.70 6.65
N GLU A 331 22.07 35.75 7.00
CA GLU A 331 21.43 36.98 7.49
C GLU A 331 22.01 37.47 8.83
N LEU A 332 22.31 36.53 9.73
CA LEU A 332 22.99 36.84 11.00
C LEU A 332 24.43 37.31 10.76
N HIS A 333 25.16 36.70 9.81
CA HIS A 333 26.51 37.11 9.47
C HIS A 333 26.53 38.55 8.95
N ASP A 334 25.68 38.88 7.99
CA ASP A 334 25.73 40.18 7.32
C ASP A 334 25.30 41.32 8.25
N SER A 335 24.30 41.09 9.12
CA SER A 335 23.81 42.13 10.03
C SER A 335 24.69 42.35 11.28
N LEU A 336 25.14 41.27 11.94
CA LEU A 336 25.87 41.37 13.20
C LEU A 336 27.37 41.58 13.00
N ALA A 337 28.00 40.90 12.02
CA ALA A 337 29.43 41.09 11.77
C ALA A 337 29.72 42.51 11.26
N GLN A 338 28.82 43.07 10.44
CA GLN A 338 28.95 44.44 9.94
C GLN A 338 28.75 45.49 11.04
N THR A 339 27.78 45.27 11.95
CA THR A 339 27.58 46.14 13.12
C THR A 339 28.79 46.13 14.05
N LEU A 340 29.35 44.94 14.34
CA LEU A 340 30.55 44.81 15.17
C LEU A 340 31.79 45.41 14.51
N ALA A 341 31.96 45.22 13.19
CA ALA A 341 33.05 45.86 12.45
C ALA A 341 32.96 47.39 12.48
N SER A 342 31.76 47.94 12.36
CA SER A 342 31.48 49.39 12.46
C SER A 342 31.80 49.92 13.86
N LEU A 343 31.32 49.24 14.91
CA LEU A 343 31.65 49.58 16.30
C LEU A 343 33.16 49.55 16.55
N ARG A 344 33.88 48.59 15.94
CA ARG A 344 35.33 48.48 16.10
C ARG A 344 36.05 49.68 15.49
N PHE A 345 35.57 50.14 14.35
CA PHE A 345 36.08 51.32 13.70
C PHE A 345 35.81 52.59 14.52
N GLN A 346 34.61 52.72 15.11
CA GLN A 346 34.25 53.85 15.97
C GLN A 346 35.09 53.89 17.25
N VAL A 347 35.34 52.74 17.89
CA VAL A 347 36.20 52.64 19.07
C VAL A 347 37.64 53.03 18.73
N ARG A 348 38.16 52.59 17.58
CA ARG A 348 39.50 52.97 17.11
C ARG A 348 39.62 54.48 16.86
N LEU A 349 38.60 55.09 16.24
CA LEU A 349 38.58 56.54 16.01
C LEU A 349 38.56 57.32 17.34
N LEU A 350 37.82 56.82 18.34
CA LEU A 350 37.80 57.41 19.68
C LEU A 350 39.16 57.29 20.38
N GLU A 351 39.86 56.17 20.19
CA GLU A 351 41.23 55.90 20.67
C GLU A 351 42.22 56.92 20.09
N ASP A 352 42.18 57.14 18.76
CA ASP A 352 43.06 58.08 18.06
C ASP A 352 42.82 59.54 18.51
N LEU A 353 41.57 59.94 18.75
CA LEU A 353 41.22 61.28 19.23
C LEU A 353 41.68 61.52 20.68
N LEU A 354 41.53 60.53 21.56
CA LEU A 354 41.96 60.62 22.96
C LEU A 354 43.48 60.58 23.16
N GLN A 355 44.24 60.11 22.15
CA GLN A 355 45.70 60.19 22.16
C GLN A 355 46.23 61.55 21.68
N GLN A 356 45.45 62.29 20.87
CA GLN A 356 45.85 63.60 20.34
C GLN A 356 45.58 64.76 21.30
N GLU A 357 44.48 64.71 22.04
CA GLU A 357 44.23 65.62 23.17
C GLU A 357 44.80 64.96 24.43
N CYS A 358 45.46 65.69 25.34
CA CYS A 358 46.02 65.14 26.59
C CYS A 358 44.92 64.59 27.52
N GLY A 359 44.28 63.48 27.14
CA GLY A 359 43.22 62.81 27.84
C GLY A 359 43.74 62.04 29.05
N SER A 360 42.92 61.99 30.10
CA SER A 360 43.21 61.22 31.31
C SER A 360 43.61 59.78 30.98
N GLU A 361 44.68 59.28 31.59
CA GLU A 361 45.20 57.91 31.43
C GLU A 361 44.12 56.82 31.66
N THR A 362 43.06 57.16 32.38
CA THR A 362 41.86 56.32 32.58
C THR A 362 41.01 56.17 31.32
N ALA A 363 40.83 57.21 30.51
CA ALA A 363 40.02 57.16 29.29
C ALA A 363 40.64 56.26 28.22
N GLY A 364 41.98 56.29 28.06
CA GLY A 364 42.69 55.38 27.17
C GLY A 364 42.56 53.91 27.57
N LYS A 365 42.56 53.62 28.88
CA LYS A 365 42.35 52.26 29.41
C LYS A 365 40.92 51.75 29.17
N ASP A 366 39.92 52.62 29.28
CA ASP A 366 38.52 52.24 29.04
C ASP A 366 38.22 51.98 27.55
N VAL A 367 38.84 52.75 26.63
CA VAL A 367 38.73 52.47 25.19
C VAL A 367 39.43 51.17 24.79
N GLN A 368 40.60 50.87 25.37
CA GLN A 368 41.25 49.57 25.18
C GLN A 368 40.38 48.39 25.65
N ARG A 369 39.68 48.52 26.79
CA ARG A 369 38.73 47.50 27.26
C ARG A 369 37.54 47.33 26.32
N LEU A 370 36.98 48.43 25.81
CA LEU A 370 35.88 48.38 24.84
C LEU A 370 36.30 47.68 23.56
N ARG A 371 37.51 47.97 23.06
CA ARG A 371 38.06 47.32 21.88
C ARG A 371 38.25 45.82 22.10
N ALA A 372 38.83 45.44 23.23
CA ALA A 372 39.03 44.03 23.59
C ALA A 372 37.71 43.26 23.65
N GLY A 373 36.69 43.80 24.35
CA GLY A 373 35.38 43.16 24.42
C GLY A 373 34.65 43.08 23.08
N LEU A 374 34.93 44.00 22.15
CA LEU A 374 34.34 44.00 20.82
C LEU A 374 35.03 43.02 19.86
N ASP A 375 36.35 42.90 19.92
CA ASP A 375 37.12 41.87 19.21
C ASP A 375 36.74 40.47 19.71
N GLU A 376 36.46 40.32 21.00
CA GLU A 376 35.93 39.10 21.62
C GLU A 376 34.52 38.76 21.10
N ALA A 377 33.57 39.69 21.19
CA ALA A 377 32.21 39.50 20.66
C ALA A 377 32.18 39.17 19.16
N HIS A 378 33.08 39.77 18.37
CA HIS A 378 33.22 39.45 16.94
C HIS A 378 33.78 38.05 16.71
N THR A 379 34.69 37.59 17.57
CA THR A 379 35.24 36.22 17.50
C THR A 379 34.17 35.20 17.87
N GLU A 380 33.42 35.42 18.96
CA GLU A 380 32.30 34.56 19.38
C GLU A 380 31.21 34.46 18.32
N LEU A 381 30.84 35.58 17.70
CA LEU A 381 29.87 35.60 16.61
C LEU A 381 30.36 34.78 15.42
N ARG A 382 31.62 34.94 15.02
CA ARG A 382 32.20 34.21 13.88
C ARG A 382 32.22 32.70 14.14
N GLU A 383 32.54 32.30 15.36
CA GLU A 383 32.50 30.91 15.79
C GLU A 383 31.08 30.36 15.80
N LEU A 384 30.10 31.13 16.28
CA LEU A 384 28.68 30.77 16.29
C LEU A 384 28.09 30.67 14.88
N LEU A 385 28.53 31.48 13.93
CA LEU A 385 28.13 31.42 12.53
C LEU A 385 28.76 30.25 11.77
N ASN A 386 30.05 29.97 11.99
CA ASN A 386 30.70 28.75 11.48
C ASN A 386 29.98 27.49 11.97
N SER A 387 29.45 27.58 13.19
CA SER A 387 28.62 26.60 13.87
C SER A 387 27.27 26.30 13.20
N PHE A 388 26.67 27.29 12.53
CA PHE A 388 25.45 27.10 11.72
C PHE A 388 25.77 26.66 10.28
N ARG A 389 26.95 27.02 9.75
CA ARG A 389 27.37 26.74 8.37
C ARG A 389 28.04 25.39 8.15
N ALA A 390 28.56 24.75 9.19
CA ALA A 390 29.19 23.43 9.05
C ALA A 390 28.14 22.32 9.21
N PRO A 391 27.66 21.69 8.13
CA PRO A 391 27.20 20.32 8.27
C PRO A 391 28.41 19.53 8.80
N VAL A 392 28.21 18.75 9.85
CA VAL A 392 29.17 17.69 10.18
C VAL A 392 29.28 16.87 8.90
N ASP A 393 30.49 16.81 8.35
CA ASP A 393 30.83 16.08 7.13
C ASP A 393 30.15 14.71 7.18
N GLU A 394 29.54 14.22 6.10
CA GLU A 394 28.84 12.92 6.06
C GLU A 394 29.75 11.73 6.43
N ARG A 395 31.04 12.00 6.63
CA ARG A 395 32.12 11.08 6.91
C ARG A 395 32.46 10.95 8.42
N GLY A 396 31.74 11.66 9.30
CA GLY A 396 31.75 11.47 10.76
C GLY A 396 32.84 12.23 11.54
N LEU A 397 32.73 12.19 12.88
CA LEU A 397 33.60 12.93 13.83
C LEU A 397 35.11 12.71 13.65
N VAL A 398 35.54 11.48 13.39
CA VAL A 398 36.97 11.12 13.30
C VAL A 398 37.65 11.90 12.17
N GLN A 399 37.08 11.91 10.96
CA GLN A 399 37.65 12.64 9.83
C GLN A 399 37.63 14.16 10.06
N ALA A 400 36.62 14.67 10.76
CA ALA A 400 36.57 16.09 11.11
C ALA A 400 37.72 16.48 12.06
N LEU A 401 38.05 15.63 13.04
CA LEU A 401 39.19 15.83 13.94
C LEU A 401 40.54 15.69 13.22
N GLU A 402 40.68 14.72 12.31
CA GLU A 402 41.90 14.57 11.48
C GLU A 402 42.19 15.84 10.68
N LYS A 403 41.18 16.35 9.95
CA LYS A 403 41.31 17.59 9.18
C LYS A 403 41.62 18.79 10.07
N LEU A 404 40.99 18.87 11.24
CA LEU A 404 41.20 19.96 12.19
C LEU A 404 42.65 19.97 12.70
N VAL A 405 43.17 18.82 13.11
CA VAL A 405 44.52 18.65 13.63
C VAL A 405 45.58 18.90 12.53
N GLU A 406 45.38 18.34 11.34
CA GLU A 406 46.28 18.54 10.20
C GLU A 406 46.36 20.01 9.78
N ARG A 407 45.23 20.71 9.81
CA ARG A 407 45.19 22.15 9.55
C ARG A 407 45.91 22.93 10.64
N PHE A 408 45.68 22.60 11.91
CA PHE A 408 46.33 23.26 13.04
C PHE A 408 47.85 23.15 13.00
N GLY A 409 48.38 21.95 12.73
CA GLY A 409 49.82 21.72 12.59
C GLY A 409 50.42 22.53 11.43
N ARG A 410 49.71 22.63 10.30
CA ARG A 410 50.14 23.46 9.15
C ARG A 410 50.16 24.95 9.45
N GLU A 411 49.16 25.46 10.16
CA GLU A 411 49.05 26.90 10.45
C GLU A 411 50.01 27.38 11.54
N THR A 412 50.33 26.52 12.51
CA THR A 412 51.11 26.91 13.70
C THR A 412 52.56 26.41 13.69
N GLY A 413 52.86 25.37 12.91
CA GLY A 413 54.16 24.68 12.94
C GLY A 413 54.37 23.77 14.15
N ILE A 414 53.36 23.62 15.02
CA ILE A 414 53.39 22.75 16.20
C ILE A 414 53.25 21.28 15.78
N HIS A 415 54.00 20.37 16.41
CA HIS A 415 53.87 18.94 16.14
C HIS A 415 52.60 18.40 16.81
N VAL A 416 51.65 17.90 16.01
CA VAL A 416 50.39 17.36 16.55
C VAL A 416 50.28 15.86 16.29
N LEU A 417 50.06 15.10 17.35
CA LEU A 417 49.82 13.67 17.32
C LEU A 417 48.32 13.39 17.48
N PHE A 418 47.67 12.89 16.43
CA PHE A 418 46.28 12.42 16.49
C PHE A 418 46.22 10.91 16.69
N GLN A 419 45.52 10.46 17.74
CA GLN A 419 45.32 9.05 18.07
C GLN A 419 43.82 8.72 18.07
N ASN A 420 43.38 7.89 17.14
CA ASN A 420 42.01 7.37 17.12
C ASN A 420 41.96 5.92 17.63
N GLU A 421 41.37 5.72 18.80
CA GLU A 421 41.11 4.41 19.40
C GLU A 421 39.63 4.01 19.27
N CYS A 422 38.84 4.78 18.51
CA CYS A 422 37.43 4.51 18.25
C CYS A 422 37.24 3.91 16.85
N ARG A 423 36.76 2.66 16.76
CA ARG A 423 36.51 2.00 15.47
C ARG A 423 35.24 2.51 14.77
N GLU A 424 34.19 2.80 15.54
CA GLU A 424 32.92 3.36 15.04
C GLU A 424 32.34 4.32 16.09
N ALA A 425 32.22 5.60 15.74
CA ALA A 425 31.57 6.59 16.59
C ALA A 425 30.05 6.53 16.38
N ASN A 426 29.34 5.85 17.26
CA ASN A 426 27.88 5.81 17.26
C ASN A 426 27.32 7.02 18.04
N LEU A 427 27.56 8.22 17.51
CA LEU A 427 27.15 9.49 18.07
C LEU A 427 26.11 10.16 17.17
N SER A 428 25.19 10.94 17.74
CA SER A 428 24.32 11.80 16.94
C SER A 428 25.12 12.96 16.33
N SER A 429 24.68 13.52 15.20
CA SER A 429 25.38 14.65 14.57
C SER A 429 25.52 15.87 15.48
N ASN A 430 24.59 16.05 16.44
CA ASN A 430 24.72 17.09 17.46
C ASN A 430 25.83 16.76 18.47
N GLU A 431 25.93 15.51 18.91
CA GLU A 431 27.00 15.06 19.82
C GLU A 431 28.38 15.20 19.17
N GLU A 432 28.53 14.73 17.93
CA GLU A 432 29.75 14.88 17.14
C GLU A 432 30.16 16.36 17.03
N MET A 433 29.19 17.24 16.73
CA MET A 433 29.43 18.67 16.64
C MET A 433 29.92 19.28 17.96
N GLN A 434 29.32 18.93 19.10
CA GLN A 434 29.76 19.48 20.39
C GLN A 434 31.18 19.01 20.76
N ILE A 435 31.50 17.72 20.53
CA ILE A 435 32.84 17.18 20.80
C ILE A 435 33.88 17.87 19.90
N LEU A 436 33.57 18.02 18.61
CA LEU A 436 34.45 18.72 17.67
C LEU A 436 34.72 20.17 18.09
N ARG A 437 33.71 20.88 18.64
CA ARG A 437 33.88 22.25 19.14
C ARG A 437 34.76 22.32 20.39
N VAL A 438 34.64 21.36 21.30
CA VAL A 438 35.55 21.29 22.46
C VAL A 438 36.99 21.12 21.99
N ALA A 439 37.24 20.25 21.00
CA ALA A 439 38.57 20.11 20.39
C ALA A 439 39.06 21.40 19.73
N GLN A 440 38.19 22.11 18.98
CA GLN A 440 38.53 23.39 18.35
C GLN A 440 38.92 24.45 19.37
N GLU A 441 38.17 24.57 20.46
CA GLU A 441 38.44 25.52 21.52
C GLU A 441 39.74 25.20 22.25
N CYS A 442 40.01 23.91 22.54
CA CYS A 442 41.29 23.48 23.10
C CYS A 442 42.46 23.90 22.21
N LEU A 443 42.39 23.61 20.91
CA LEU A 443 43.44 23.98 19.96
C LEU A 443 43.58 25.51 19.83
N ALA A 444 42.47 26.25 19.84
CA ALA A 444 42.50 27.71 19.82
C ALA A 444 43.22 28.28 21.06
N ASN A 445 42.97 27.70 22.24
CA ASN A 445 43.62 28.06 23.48
C ASN A 445 45.11 27.74 23.46
N ILE A 446 45.50 26.56 22.97
CA ILE A 446 46.92 26.19 22.80
C ILE A 446 47.65 27.20 21.91
N ARG A 447 47.08 27.53 20.75
CA ARG A 447 47.67 28.51 19.83
C ARG A 447 47.85 29.89 20.45
N LYS A 448 46.86 30.34 21.24
CA LYS A 448 46.88 31.69 21.83
C LYS A 448 47.79 31.78 23.07
N HIS A 449 47.89 30.71 23.86
CA HIS A 449 48.40 30.80 25.23
C HIS A 449 49.54 29.82 25.57
N ALA A 450 49.57 28.61 24.99
CA ALA A 450 50.42 27.53 25.51
C ALA A 450 51.91 27.65 25.17
N ARG A 451 52.27 28.26 24.02
CA ARG A 451 53.65 28.18 23.47
C ARG A 451 54.20 26.74 23.42
N ALA A 452 53.30 25.78 23.18
CA ALA A 452 53.60 24.37 23.09
C ALA A 452 54.39 24.02 21.83
N HIS A 453 55.23 22.99 21.92
CA HIS A 453 55.95 22.39 20.80
C HIS A 453 55.24 21.13 20.30
N THR A 454 54.54 20.44 21.20
CA THR A 454 53.86 19.18 20.96
C THR A 454 52.45 19.21 21.51
N VAL A 455 51.49 18.75 20.70
CA VAL A 455 50.10 18.58 21.10
C VAL A 455 49.65 17.15 20.82
N ARG A 456 48.96 16.53 21.76
CA ARG A 456 48.34 15.22 21.60
C ARG A 456 46.83 15.35 21.63
N VAL A 457 46.17 14.86 20.58
CA VAL A 457 44.71 14.76 20.50
C VAL A 457 44.35 13.29 20.39
N MET A 458 43.59 12.78 21.35
CA MET A 458 43.20 11.36 21.40
C MET A 458 41.69 11.24 21.54
N LEU A 459 41.08 10.41 20.68
CA LEU A 459 39.68 10.03 20.79
C LEU A 459 39.60 8.53 21.09
N SER A 460 39.02 8.18 22.23
CA SER A 460 38.85 6.78 22.66
C SER A 460 37.39 6.45 22.97
N CYS A 461 37.01 5.20 22.71
CA CYS A 461 35.71 4.66 23.09
C CYS A 461 35.93 3.43 23.97
N ARG A 462 35.51 3.55 25.25
CA ARG A 462 35.64 2.48 26.23
C ARG A 462 34.55 1.42 26.04
N VAL A 463 34.82 0.18 26.46
CA VAL A 463 33.91 -0.98 26.32
C VAL A 463 32.52 -0.75 26.95
N ASN A 464 32.41 0.15 27.93
CA ASN A 464 31.16 0.56 28.57
C ASN A 464 30.36 1.63 27.79
N GLY A 465 30.76 1.95 26.56
CA GLY A 465 30.12 2.95 25.72
C GLY A 465 30.44 4.39 26.08
N VAL A 466 31.50 4.64 26.86
CA VAL A 466 31.96 5.99 27.22
C VAL A 466 32.96 6.48 26.19
N TYR A 467 32.66 7.63 25.59
CA TYR A 467 33.55 8.38 24.71
C TYR A 467 34.43 9.30 25.54
N CYS A 468 35.71 9.35 25.20
CA CYS A 468 36.68 10.22 25.84
C CYS A 468 37.50 10.94 24.76
N LEU A 469 37.39 12.27 24.75
CA LEU A 469 38.26 13.16 23.98
C LEU A 469 39.30 13.72 24.95
N LEU A 470 40.57 13.55 24.61
CA LEU A 470 41.70 14.04 25.37
C LEU A 470 42.52 14.98 24.47
N VAL A 471 42.82 16.18 24.98
CA VAL A 471 43.73 17.13 24.35
C VAL A 471 44.79 17.53 25.36
N GLU A 472 46.06 17.31 25.03
CA GLU A 472 47.22 17.61 25.88
C GLU A 472 48.23 18.44 25.11
N ASP A 473 48.87 19.39 25.79
CA ASP A 473 50.00 20.16 25.25
C ASP A 473 51.16 20.22 26.26
N ASP A 474 52.37 20.40 25.74
CA ASP A 474 53.62 20.56 26.50
C ASP A 474 53.98 22.04 26.75
N GLY A 475 52.98 22.91 26.80
CA GLY A 475 53.15 24.35 26.91
C GLY A 475 53.50 24.86 28.31
N VAL A 476 53.41 26.17 28.49
CA VAL A 476 53.75 26.86 29.74
C VAL A 476 52.80 26.56 30.90
N GLY A 477 51.63 25.97 30.63
CA GLY A 477 50.57 25.72 31.61
C GLY A 477 50.08 27.00 32.31
N PHE A 478 49.16 26.85 33.27
CA PHE A 478 48.67 27.94 34.09
C PHE A 478 48.31 27.49 35.51
N GLU A 479 48.42 28.40 36.47
CA GLU A 479 47.96 28.18 37.84
C GLU A 479 46.43 28.29 37.93
N ASP A 480 45.83 27.51 38.84
CA ASP A 480 44.44 27.66 39.29
C ASP A 480 43.33 27.30 38.27
N ALA A 481 43.44 26.14 37.62
CA ALA A 481 42.35 25.56 36.81
C ALA A 481 41.01 25.36 37.57
N ALA A 482 41.01 25.47 38.91
CA ALA A 482 39.87 25.15 39.78
C ALA A 482 39.18 26.38 40.44
N LYS A 483 39.59 27.62 40.18
CA LYS A 483 38.94 28.82 40.79
C LYS A 483 38.60 29.91 39.78
N GLN A 484 37.43 30.52 40.00
CA GLN A 484 36.88 31.64 39.25
C GLN A 484 37.84 32.84 39.26
N GLY A 485 38.68 32.94 38.23
CA GLY A 485 39.46 34.13 37.90
C GLY A 485 38.58 35.30 37.42
N ARG A 486 39.21 36.45 37.19
CA ARG A 486 38.55 37.73 36.89
C ARG A 486 37.62 37.64 35.66
N PRO A 487 36.54 38.45 35.60
CA PRO A 487 35.61 38.45 34.46
C PRO A 487 36.39 38.80 33.18
N GLY A 488 36.53 37.83 32.27
CA GLY A 488 37.22 37.96 30.98
C GLY A 488 38.37 36.97 30.74
N GLU A 489 39.03 36.46 31.78
CA GLU A 489 40.26 35.63 31.59
C GLU A 489 39.99 34.13 31.32
N HIS A 490 38.76 33.64 31.50
CA HIS A 490 38.44 32.20 31.37
C HIS A 490 37.15 31.89 30.58
N ILE A 491 36.76 32.76 29.65
CA ILE A 491 35.52 32.58 28.87
C ILE A 491 35.55 31.27 28.05
N GLY A 492 36.67 30.97 27.38
CA GLY A 492 36.84 29.72 26.62
C GLY A 492 36.65 28.45 27.46
N LEU A 493 37.18 28.43 28.69
CA LEU A 493 37.00 27.30 29.62
C LEU A 493 35.53 27.15 30.04
N SER A 494 34.86 28.25 30.38
CA SER A 494 33.45 28.26 30.77
C SER A 494 32.51 27.80 29.64
N ILE A 495 32.85 28.13 28.39
CA ILE A 495 32.12 27.69 27.20
C ILE A 495 32.32 26.18 27.00
N MET A 496 33.53 25.65 27.19
CA MET A 496 33.78 24.21 27.10
C MET A 496 33.04 23.43 28.19
N GLU A 497 33.03 23.92 29.44
CA GLU A 497 32.27 23.31 30.55
C GLU A 497 30.77 23.27 30.28
N GLU A 498 30.20 24.37 29.80
CA GLU A 498 28.78 24.45 29.45
C GLU A 498 28.42 23.51 28.29
N ARG A 499 29.31 23.38 27.28
CA ARG A 499 29.14 22.42 26.18
C ARG A 499 29.19 20.97 26.67
N ALA A 500 30.13 20.65 27.56
CA ALA A 500 30.22 19.33 28.19
C ALA A 500 28.96 19.02 29.00
N ARG A 501 28.44 19.99 29.76
CA ARG A 501 27.20 19.87 30.52
C ARG A 501 25.99 19.65 29.62
N ARG A 502 25.90 20.35 28.48
CA ARG A 502 24.82 20.17 27.48
C ARG A 502 24.84 18.80 26.82
N LEU A 503 26.03 18.23 26.63
CA LEU A 503 26.17 16.82 26.22
C LEU A 503 25.71 15.86 27.33
N GLY A 504 25.67 16.29 28.60
CA GLY A 504 25.56 15.38 29.74
C GLY A 504 26.88 14.66 30.04
N GLY A 505 28.00 15.21 29.54
CA GLY A 505 29.35 14.76 29.82
C GLY A 505 30.02 15.54 30.94
N ASN A 506 31.23 15.13 31.29
CA ASN A 506 32.09 15.78 32.28
C ASN A 506 33.39 16.25 31.60
N LEU A 507 33.76 17.50 31.84
CA LEU A 507 35.02 18.09 31.39
C LEU A 507 35.95 18.22 32.59
N ARG A 508 37.16 17.68 32.46
CA ARG A 508 38.24 17.81 33.45
C ARG A 508 39.40 18.54 32.81
N ILE A 509 39.87 19.61 33.45
CA ILE A 509 41.01 20.39 33.02
C ILE A 509 42.07 20.30 34.11
N GLU A 510 43.27 19.87 33.73
CA GLU A 510 44.45 19.79 34.60
C GLU A 510 45.55 20.62 33.96
N SER A 511 46.13 21.55 34.70
CA SER A 511 47.27 22.33 34.23
C SER A 511 48.16 22.68 35.41
N GLU A 512 49.47 22.63 35.19
CA GLU A 512 50.47 23.09 36.12
C GLU A 512 51.49 23.96 35.36
N VAL A 513 51.97 25.03 36.00
CA VAL A 513 52.92 25.95 35.38
C VAL A 513 54.21 25.21 35.05
N GLY A 514 54.58 25.21 33.77
CA GLY A 514 55.77 24.54 33.22
C GLY A 514 55.55 23.08 32.77
N GLU A 515 54.40 22.47 33.07
CA GLU A 515 54.08 21.07 32.73
C GLU A 515 52.99 20.94 31.65
N GLY A 516 52.45 22.07 31.17
CA GLY A 516 51.44 22.11 30.10
C GLY A 516 49.99 22.04 30.59
N THR A 517 49.08 21.73 29.68
CA THR A 517 47.65 21.62 29.96
C THR A 517 47.08 20.32 29.39
N ARG A 518 46.19 19.69 30.16
CA ARG A 518 45.44 18.49 29.81
C ARG A 518 43.95 18.76 29.95
N VAL A 519 43.20 18.56 28.87
CA VAL A 519 41.74 18.67 28.83
C VAL A 519 41.14 17.33 28.45
N GLU A 520 40.30 16.79 29.34
CA GLU A 520 39.62 15.51 29.17
C GLU A 520 38.10 15.69 29.19
N LEU A 521 37.44 15.47 28.06
CA LEU A 521 35.99 15.39 27.95
C LEU A 521 35.56 13.92 27.97
N THR A 522 34.73 13.55 28.95
CA THR A 522 34.11 12.24 29.04
C THR A 522 32.61 12.34 28.82
N TYR A 523 32.07 11.51 27.94
CA TYR A 523 30.65 11.52 27.59
C TYR A 523 30.14 10.09 27.43
N GLN A 524 29.00 9.80 28.04
CA GLN A 524 28.29 8.54 27.81
C GLN A 524 26.97 8.86 27.10
N PRO A 525 26.82 8.53 25.81
CA PRO A 525 25.55 8.68 25.13
C PRO A 525 24.48 7.88 25.87
N GLN A 526 23.37 8.55 26.16
CA GLN A 526 22.19 7.83 26.62
C GLN A 526 21.78 6.88 25.49
N PRO A 527 21.42 5.63 25.79
CA PRO A 527 20.91 4.72 24.77
C PRO A 527 19.78 5.44 24.06
N ARG A 528 19.89 5.64 22.73
CA ARG A 528 18.88 6.35 21.93
C ARG A 528 17.54 5.68 22.15
N ASN A 529 16.78 6.20 23.10
CA ASN A 529 15.42 5.81 23.35
C ASN A 529 14.59 6.50 22.27
N ARG A 530 14.56 5.93 21.06
CA ARG A 530 13.69 6.39 19.95
C ARG A 530 12.18 6.30 20.30
N GLY A 531 11.81 6.21 21.57
CA GLY A 531 10.44 6.18 22.08
C GLY A 531 10.07 7.32 23.04
N ALA A 532 10.98 8.24 23.41
CA ALA A 532 10.70 9.24 24.45
C ALA A 532 10.16 10.60 23.94
N GLU A 533 10.09 10.85 22.64
CA GLU A 533 9.48 12.08 22.09
C GLU A 533 7.94 12.03 22.00
N ARG A 534 7.29 10.93 22.41
CA ARG A 534 5.81 10.81 22.51
C ARG A 534 5.31 10.88 23.96
N ARG A 535 5.86 11.77 24.79
CA ARG A 535 5.34 12.00 26.15
C ARG A 535 5.18 13.49 26.45
N TRP A 536 4.55 14.21 25.54
CA TRP A 536 3.82 15.44 25.82
C TRP A 536 2.54 15.40 24.99
N ILE A 537 1.45 15.92 25.56
CA ILE A 537 0.05 15.77 25.14
C ILE A 537 -0.62 14.53 25.78
N THR A 538 -0.84 14.64 27.09
CA THR A 538 -2.11 14.19 27.70
C THR A 538 -3.27 15.02 27.19
#